data_AF-A0A0F9UQP6-F1
#
_entry.id   AF-A0A0F9UQP6-F1
#
_cell.length_a   1.000
_cell.length_b   1.000
_cell.length_c   1.000
_cell.angle_alpha   90.00
_cell.angle_beta   90.00
_cell.angle_gamma   90.00
#
_symmetry.space_group_name_H-M   'P 1'
#
loop_
_entity.id
_entity.type
_entity.pdbx_description
1 polymer ?
#
loop_
_entity_poly.entity_id
_entity_poly.type
_entity_poly.pdbx_seq_one_letter_code
_entity_poly.pdbx_strand_id
1 'polypeptide(L)'
;MVNENNTLNLDDLTASAPRIKLGADSYPLLLPKHLGLQKAAVAQRLGSKFISYGNRMAEVQDNKEMSEEEKEVEIDKVVEEMGTSLNEFLDIVMPSMPKEERVKLDDTQQMAIMDFFSEQAAQSVAFQREILVATSQRSPSTAGSATKSS
;
A
#
# COMPACT_ATOMS: atom_id res chain seq x y z
N MET A 1 25.60 -6.95 19.36
CA MET A 1 24.43 -7.67 19.89
C MET A 1 23.30 -7.43 18.90
N VAL A 2 22.89 -8.46 18.17
CA VAL A 2 21.78 -8.39 17.22
C VAL A 2 20.50 -8.53 18.04
N ASN A 3 19.61 -7.53 18.00
CA ASN A 3 18.34 -7.57 18.73
C ASN A 3 17.41 -8.58 18.05
N GLU A 4 17.37 -9.81 18.55
CA GLU A 4 16.49 -10.89 18.05
C GLU A 4 14.99 -10.67 18.36
N ASN A 5 14.59 -9.50 18.86
CA ASN A 5 13.20 -9.22 19.30
C ASN A 5 12.35 -8.40 18.32
N ASN A 6 12.87 -8.02 17.15
CA ASN A 6 12.13 -7.24 16.16
C ASN A 6 11.71 -8.05 14.92
N THR A 7 11.52 -9.37 15.04
CA THR A 7 11.13 -10.18 13.89
C THR A 7 9.65 -9.99 13.56
N LEU A 8 9.38 -9.35 12.42
CA LEU A 8 8.04 -9.27 11.83
C LEU A 8 7.58 -10.68 11.45
N ASN A 9 6.46 -11.13 12.01
CA ASN A 9 5.86 -12.39 11.60
C ASN A 9 4.98 -12.16 10.37
N LEU A 10 5.52 -12.43 9.19
CA LEU A 10 4.86 -12.27 7.89
C LEU A 10 3.82 -13.36 7.59
N ASP A 11 3.82 -14.48 8.34
CA ASP A 11 2.90 -15.60 8.09
C ASP A 11 1.44 -15.21 8.37
N ASP A 12 1.21 -14.17 9.16
CA ASP A 12 -0.12 -13.68 9.57
C ASP A 12 -0.72 -12.64 8.60
N LEU A 13 0.03 -12.21 7.57
CA LEU A 13 -0.48 -11.26 6.58
C LEU A 13 -1.53 -11.88 5.64
N THR A 14 -1.56 -13.20 5.49
CA THR A 14 -2.55 -13.88 4.65
C THR A 14 -3.94 -14.04 5.31
N ALA A 15 -4.05 -13.68 6.60
CA ALA A 15 -5.29 -13.79 7.37
C ALA A 15 -6.35 -12.76 6.94
N SER A 16 -7.62 -13.05 7.23
CA SER A 16 -8.76 -12.16 6.95
C SER A 16 -8.68 -10.79 7.68
N ALA A 17 -7.89 -10.71 8.75
CA ALA A 17 -7.53 -9.51 9.48
C ALA A 17 -6.01 -9.52 9.73
N PRO A 18 -5.19 -9.11 8.75
CA PRO A 18 -3.74 -9.21 8.86
C PRO A 18 -3.22 -8.36 10.00
N ARG A 19 -2.20 -8.86 10.69
CA ARG A 19 -1.57 -8.18 11.82
C ARG A 19 -0.06 -8.18 11.68
N ILE A 20 0.55 -7.14 12.23
CA ILE A 20 1.98 -6.98 12.30
C ILE A 20 2.43 -7.17 13.74
N LYS A 21 3.36 -8.10 13.97
CA LYS A 21 3.99 -8.28 15.28
C LYS A 21 5.29 -7.51 15.35
N LEU A 22 5.44 -6.67 16.38
CA LEU A 22 6.69 -6.01 16.75
C LEU A 22 6.97 -6.31 18.22
N GLY A 23 7.97 -7.15 18.48
CA GLY A 23 8.22 -7.67 19.83
C GLY A 23 7.01 -8.40 20.40
N ALA A 24 6.53 -7.93 21.55
CA ALA A 24 5.35 -8.50 22.22
C ALA A 24 4.01 -7.94 21.69
N ASP A 25 4.06 -6.84 20.92
CA ASP A 25 2.86 -6.14 20.48
C ASP A 25 2.39 -6.58 19.10
N SER A 26 1.09 -6.45 18.85
CA SER A 26 0.48 -6.82 17.58
C SER A 26 -0.49 -5.76 17.08
N TYR A 27 -0.19 -5.19 15.92
CA TYR A 27 -0.92 -4.08 15.33
C TYR A 27 -1.76 -4.54 14.13
N PRO A 28 -3.07 -4.21 14.07
CA PRO A 28 -3.91 -4.55 12.94
C PRO A 28 -3.51 -3.75 11.68
N LEU A 29 -3.43 -4.45 10.56
CA LEU A 29 -3.24 -3.87 9.23
C LEU A 29 -4.59 -3.76 8.52
N LEU A 30 -4.96 -2.54 8.16
CA LEU A 30 -6.19 -2.24 7.44
C LEU A 30 -6.02 -2.50 5.95
N LEU A 31 -6.77 -3.48 5.44
CA LEU A 31 -6.81 -3.79 4.02
C LEU A 31 -7.51 -2.69 3.22
N PRO A 32 -7.18 -2.52 1.92
CA PRO A 32 -7.83 -1.55 1.03
C PRO A 32 -9.36 -1.62 1.05
N LYS A 33 -9.95 -2.81 1.13
CA LYS A 33 -11.42 -3.00 1.21
C LYS A 33 -12.06 -2.46 2.49
N HIS A 34 -11.28 -2.29 3.56
CA HIS A 34 -11.69 -1.73 4.85
C HIS A 34 -11.36 -0.24 4.95
N LEU A 35 -10.51 0.26 4.07
CA LEU A 35 -10.26 1.68 3.88
C LEU A 35 -11.33 2.21 2.91
N GLY A 36 -12.14 3.18 3.33
CA GLY A 36 -13.03 3.86 2.38
C GLY A 36 -12.26 4.32 1.14
N LEU A 37 -12.95 4.40 -0.02
CA LEU A 37 -12.33 4.61 -1.35
C LEU A 37 -11.24 5.70 -1.37
N GLN A 38 -11.49 6.83 -0.70
CA GLN A 38 -10.53 7.93 -0.63
C GLN A 38 -9.22 7.55 0.07
N LYS A 39 -9.28 6.87 1.22
CA LYS A 39 -8.09 6.45 1.98
C LYS A 39 -7.31 5.37 1.24
N ALA A 40 -8.03 4.42 0.61
CA ALA A 40 -7.40 3.41 -0.23
C ALA A 40 -6.63 4.04 -1.40
N ALA A 41 -7.24 5.03 -2.08
CA ALA A 41 -6.59 5.74 -3.19
C ALA A 41 -5.36 6.55 -2.74
N VAL A 42 -5.41 7.18 -1.57
CA VAL A 42 -4.24 7.90 -1.01
C VAL A 42 -3.12 6.92 -0.67
N ALA A 43 -3.42 5.81 0.02
CA ALA A 43 -2.43 4.79 0.34
C ALA A 43 -1.79 4.18 -0.92
N GLN A 44 -2.57 3.91 -1.97
CA GLN A 44 -2.05 3.49 -3.28
C GLN A 44 -1.13 4.54 -3.91
N ARG A 45 -1.54 5.82 -3.90
CA ARG A 45 -0.73 6.92 -4.43
C ARG A 45 0.60 7.05 -3.69
N LEU A 46 0.58 6.92 -2.36
CA LEU A 46 1.79 6.92 -1.53
C LEU A 46 2.69 5.75 -1.92
N GLY A 47 2.15 4.53 -2.05
CA GLY A 47 2.88 3.37 -2.56
C GLY A 47 3.55 3.61 -3.92
N SER A 48 2.84 4.22 -4.87
CA SER A 48 3.42 4.58 -6.18
C SER A 48 4.54 5.61 -6.10
N LYS A 49 4.54 6.51 -5.11
CA LYS A 49 5.64 7.48 -4.94
C LYS A 49 6.96 6.80 -4.59
N PHE A 50 6.96 5.66 -3.89
CA PHE A 50 8.20 4.96 -3.56
C PHE A 50 8.97 4.50 -4.80
N ILE A 51 8.27 4.06 -5.85
CA ILE A 51 8.89 3.74 -7.14
C ILE A 51 9.57 4.99 -7.71
N SER A 52 8.90 6.15 -7.62
CA SER A 52 9.49 7.42 -8.09
C SER A 52 10.71 7.85 -7.25
N TYR A 53 10.72 7.58 -5.94
CA TYR A 53 11.87 7.85 -5.08
C TYR A 53 13.06 6.96 -5.43
N GLY A 54 12.84 5.66 -5.66
CA GLY A 54 13.88 4.74 -6.11
C GLY A 54 14.50 5.16 -7.45
N ASN A 55 13.68 5.58 -8.41
CA ASN A 55 14.16 6.09 -9.68
C ASN A 55 14.97 7.38 -9.51
N ARG A 56 14.49 8.34 -8.70
CA ARG A 56 15.20 9.60 -8.45
C ARG A 56 16.53 9.38 -7.73
N MET A 57 16.62 8.44 -6.79
CA MET A 57 17.89 8.04 -6.18
C MET A 57 18.88 7.49 -7.21
N ALA A 58 18.42 6.62 -8.12
CA ALA A 58 19.26 6.07 -9.18
C ALA A 58 19.73 7.17 -10.15
N GLU A 59 18.84 8.09 -10.54
CA GLU A 59 19.18 9.24 -11.39
C GLU A 59 20.24 10.14 -10.74
N VAL A 60 20.12 10.39 -9.43
CA VAL A 60 21.11 11.18 -8.67
C VAL A 60 22.46 10.48 -8.61
N GLN A 61 22.49 9.16 -8.36
CA GLN A 61 23.73 8.39 -8.33
C GLN A 61 24.44 8.36 -9.70
N ASP A 62 23.67 8.18 -10.77
CA ASP A 62 24.19 8.09 -12.13
C ASP A 62 24.52 9.45 -12.75
N ASN A 63 24.13 10.56 -12.11
CA ASN A 63 24.40 11.90 -12.60
C ASN A 63 25.89 12.25 -12.48
N LYS A 64 26.57 12.31 -13.64
CA LYS A 64 28.01 12.64 -13.73
C LYS A 64 28.30 14.14 -13.66
N GLU A 65 27.27 14.98 -13.77
CA GLU A 65 27.41 16.45 -13.75
C GLU A 65 27.29 17.02 -12.32
N MET A 66 26.70 16.25 -11.39
CA MET A 66 26.63 16.61 -9.98
C MET A 66 27.92 16.22 -9.24
N SER A 67 28.36 17.11 -8.36
CA SER A 67 29.41 16.80 -7.39
C SER A 67 28.92 15.78 -6.35
N GLU A 68 29.85 15.10 -5.67
CA GLU A 68 29.51 14.13 -4.62
C GLU A 68 28.77 14.78 -3.44
N GLU A 69 29.08 16.03 -3.12
CA GLU A 69 28.41 16.81 -2.08
C GLU A 69 26.96 17.14 -2.47
N GLU A 70 26.71 17.49 -3.73
CA GLU A 70 25.35 17.71 -4.25
C GLU A 70 24.54 16.41 -4.30
N LYS A 71 25.20 15.28 -4.62
CA LYS A 71 24.56 13.96 -4.57
C LYS A 71 24.12 13.59 -3.17
N GLU A 72 24.99 13.80 -2.18
CA GLU A 72 24.68 13.51 -0.78
C GLU A 72 23.45 14.31 -0.31
N VAL A 73 23.43 15.62 -0.57
CA VAL A 73 22.28 16.49 -0.21
C VAL A 73 20.98 16.06 -0.89
N GLU A 74 21.02 15.73 -2.19
CA GLU A 74 19.81 15.33 -2.91
C GLU A 74 19.34 13.91 -2.50
N ILE A 75 20.27 12.97 -2.23
CA ILE A 75 19.95 11.65 -1.70
C ILE A 75 19.28 11.79 -0.33
N ASP A 76 19.84 12.58 0.58
CA ASP A 76 19.28 12.83 1.92
C ASP A 76 17.85 13.38 1.82
N LYS A 77 17.62 14.31 0.90
CA LYS A 77 16.28 14.86 0.64
C LYS A 77 15.31 13.79 0.13
N VAL A 78 15.74 12.91 -0.77
CA VAL A 78 14.89 11.79 -1.23
C VAL A 78 14.58 10.84 -0.08
N VAL A 79 15.56 10.54 0.80
CA VAL A 79 15.34 9.72 2.00
C VAL A 79 14.31 10.36 2.93
N GLU A 80 14.39 11.67 3.18
CA GLU A 80 13.44 12.40 4.02
C GLU A 80 12.02 12.38 3.44
N GLU A 81 11.87 12.65 2.15
CA GLU A 81 10.58 12.59 1.44
C GLU A 81 9.98 11.18 1.47
N MET A 82 10.82 10.15 1.33
CA MET A 82 10.43 8.75 1.42
C MET A 82 9.96 8.39 2.83
N GLY A 83 10.69 8.80 3.87
CA GLY A 83 10.30 8.59 5.27
C GLY A 83 9.00 9.29 5.65
N THR A 84 8.75 10.48 5.11
CA THR A 84 7.48 11.21 5.29
C THR A 84 6.32 10.43 4.64
N SER A 85 6.49 10.01 3.39
CA SER A 85 5.47 9.26 2.66
C SER A 85 5.15 7.90 3.31
N LEU A 86 6.18 7.25 3.88
CA LEU A 86 6.01 6.03 4.65
C LEU A 86 5.18 6.25 5.90
N ASN A 87 5.49 7.30 6.68
CA ASN A 87 4.72 7.60 7.87
C ASN A 87 3.26 7.91 7.56
N GLU A 88 2.99 8.67 6.50
CA GLU A 88 1.62 8.92 6.02
C GLU A 88 0.91 7.63 5.58
N PHE A 89 1.63 6.72 4.91
CA PHE A 89 1.08 5.43 4.52
C PHE A 89 0.72 4.59 5.75
N LEU A 90 1.64 4.48 6.72
CA LEU A 90 1.43 3.75 7.97
C LEU A 90 0.30 4.37 8.83
N ASP A 91 0.11 5.69 8.80
CA ASP A 91 -1.05 6.35 9.44
C ASP A 91 -2.39 5.88 8.86
N ILE A 92 -2.43 5.55 7.58
CA ILE A 92 -3.64 5.10 6.90
C ILE A 92 -3.87 3.61 7.17
N VAL A 93 -2.83 2.79 6.97
CA VAL A 93 -2.96 1.32 6.98
C VAL A 93 -2.83 0.73 8.37
N MET A 94 -2.17 1.41 9.31
CA MET A 94 -2.01 0.97 10.70
C MET A 94 -2.21 2.12 11.70
N PRO A 95 -3.41 2.72 11.76
CA PRO A 95 -3.66 3.91 12.58
C PRO A 95 -3.47 3.70 14.09
N SER A 96 -3.46 2.44 14.54
CA SER A 96 -3.27 2.08 15.96
C SER A 96 -1.80 1.89 16.35
N MET A 97 -0.87 1.87 15.39
CA MET A 97 0.56 1.76 15.67
C MET A 97 1.12 3.12 16.11
N PRO A 98 1.71 3.23 17.32
CA PRO A 98 2.37 4.44 17.81
C PRO A 98 3.53 4.86 16.89
N LYS A 99 3.79 6.17 16.79
CA LYS A 99 4.87 6.67 15.92
C LYS A 99 6.25 6.20 16.38
N GLU A 100 6.44 6.02 17.69
CA GLU A 100 7.67 5.52 18.29
C GLU A 100 7.94 4.03 17.97
N GLU A 101 6.92 3.28 17.57
CA GLU A 101 7.06 1.89 17.13
C GLU A 101 7.36 1.80 15.63
N ARG A 102 6.88 2.78 14.83
CA ARG A 102 7.12 2.82 13.39
C ARG A 102 8.60 2.96 13.04
N VAL A 103 9.35 3.72 13.84
CA VAL A 103 10.80 3.89 13.65
C VAL A 103 11.58 2.59 13.90
N LYS A 104 10.94 1.58 14.49
CA LYS A 104 11.54 0.25 14.73
C LYS A 104 11.30 -0.73 13.58
N LEU A 105 10.47 -0.37 12.60
CA LEU A 105 10.30 -1.15 11.37
C LEU A 105 11.56 -1.03 10.54
N ASP A 106 12.20 -2.16 10.24
CA ASP A 106 13.31 -2.18 9.28
C ASP A 106 12.81 -2.08 7.83
N ASP A 107 13.70 -1.81 6.89
CA ASP A 107 13.36 -1.61 5.47
C ASP A 107 12.66 -2.83 4.85
N THR A 108 13.03 -4.05 5.26
CA THR A 108 12.40 -5.28 4.76
C THR A 108 10.95 -5.37 5.21
N GLN A 109 10.69 -4.98 6.45
CA GLN A 109 9.35 -4.94 7.02
C GLN A 109 8.50 -3.86 6.35
N GLN A 110 9.05 -2.68 6.15
CA GLN A 110 8.38 -1.58 5.45
C GLN A 110 7.97 -2.01 4.03
N MET A 111 8.89 -2.64 3.28
CA MET A 111 8.60 -3.17 1.94
C MET A 111 7.52 -4.24 1.96
N ALA A 112 7.61 -5.22 2.86
CA ALA A 112 6.64 -6.31 2.92
C ALA A 112 5.20 -5.81 3.18
N ILE A 113 5.03 -4.78 4.01
CA ILE A 113 3.73 -4.16 4.29
C ILE A 113 3.18 -3.48 3.03
N MET A 114 4.04 -2.77 2.31
CA MET A 114 3.65 -2.07 1.10
C MET A 114 3.29 -3.02 -0.04
N ASP A 115 4.09 -4.06 -0.25
CA ASP A 115 3.85 -5.08 -1.28
C ASP A 115 2.54 -5.81 -1.02
N PHE A 116 2.32 -6.24 0.23
CA PHE A 116 1.08 -6.88 0.62
C PHE A 116 -0.13 -5.96 0.41
N PHE A 117 -0.03 -4.68 0.79
CA PHE A 117 -1.11 -3.71 0.56
C PHE A 117 -1.39 -3.51 -0.94
N SER A 118 -0.35 -3.43 -1.76
CA SER A 118 -0.43 -3.28 -3.21
C SER A 118 -1.12 -4.47 -3.87
N GLU A 119 -0.75 -5.70 -3.48
CA GLU A 119 -1.38 -6.92 -3.97
C GLU A 119 -2.89 -6.96 -3.63
N GLN A 120 -3.24 -6.64 -2.39
CA GLN A 120 -4.63 -6.58 -1.94
C GLN A 120 -5.42 -5.47 -2.66
N ALA A 121 -4.77 -4.36 -2.99
CA ALA A 121 -5.33 -3.27 -3.78
C ALA A 121 -5.62 -3.72 -5.22
N ALA A 122 -4.70 -4.43 -5.86
CA ALA A 122 -4.86 -4.97 -7.20
C ALA A 122 -6.02 -5.98 -7.27
N GLN A 123 -6.10 -6.88 -6.29
CA GLN A 123 -7.21 -7.83 -6.16
C GLN A 123 -8.55 -7.13 -5.94
N SER A 124 -8.58 -6.08 -5.10
CA SER A 124 -9.81 -5.28 -4.87
C SER A 124 -10.28 -4.56 -6.14
N VAL A 125 -9.35 -4.03 -6.96
CA VAL A 125 -9.69 -3.38 -8.23
C VAL A 125 -10.19 -4.40 -9.25
N ALA A 126 -9.55 -5.58 -9.33
CA ALA A 126 -10.01 -6.68 -10.18
C ALA A 126 -11.44 -7.12 -9.81
N PHE A 127 -11.71 -7.32 -8.51
CA PHE A 127 -13.03 -7.66 -8.00
C PHE A 127 -14.09 -6.59 -8.29
N GLN A 128 -13.76 -5.31 -8.10
CA GLN A 128 -14.67 -4.21 -8.44
C GLN A 128 -14.98 -4.14 -9.93
N ARG A 129 -13.98 -4.39 -10.80
CA ARG A 129 -14.18 -4.47 -12.25
C ARG A 129 -15.06 -5.65 -12.65
N GLU A 130 -14.87 -6.82 -12.04
CA GLU A 130 -15.73 -7.99 -12.27
C GLU A 130 -17.19 -7.73 -11.85
N ILE A 131 -17.42 -7.09 -10.70
CA ILE A 131 -18.77 -6.68 -10.28
C ILE A 131 -19.37 -5.69 -11.27
N LEU A 132 -18.62 -4.66 -11.66
CA LEU A 132 -19.10 -3.66 -12.63
C LEU A 132 -19.46 -4.31 -13.97
N VAL A 133 -18.65 -5.23 -14.48
CA VAL A 133 -18.95 -6.00 -15.70
C VAL A 133 -20.17 -6.91 -15.51
N ALA A 134 -20.29 -7.61 -14.37
CA ALA A 134 -21.43 -8.48 -14.07
C ALA A 134 -22.74 -7.69 -13.91
N THR A 135 -22.69 -6.49 -13.34
CA THR A 135 -23.85 -5.58 -13.26
C THR A 135 -24.21 -4.97 -14.62
N SER A 136 -23.24 -4.83 -15.54
CA SER A 136 -23.49 -4.37 -16.90
C SER A 136 -24.08 -5.46 -17.81
N GLN A 137 -23.97 -6.74 -17.47
CA GLN A 137 -24.54 -7.86 -18.23
C GLN A 137 -25.96 -8.29 -17.78
N ARG A 138 -26.51 -7.69 -16.72
CA ARG A 138 -27.89 -7.95 -16.26
C ARG A 138 -28.79 -6.72 -16.42
N SER A 139 -29.02 -6.33 -17.67
CA SER A 139 -30.32 -5.76 -18.05
C SER A 139 -31.14 -6.89 -18.67
N PRO A 140 -32.01 -7.60 -17.91
CA PRO A 140 -33.04 -8.40 -18.55
C PRO A 140 -34.02 -7.41 -19.19
N SER A 141 -33.95 -7.26 -20.51
CA SER A 141 -35.01 -6.62 -21.28
C SER A 141 -36.23 -7.55 -21.24
N THR A 142 -37.14 -7.30 -20.31
CA THR A 142 -38.43 -8.00 -20.25
C THR A 142 -39.56 -7.00 -20.06
N ALA A 143 -40.24 -6.68 -21.18
CA ALA A 143 -41.68 -6.44 -21.29
C ALA A 143 -41.99 -6.07 -22.77
N GLY A 144 -42.80 -6.78 -23.53
CA GLY A 144 -43.55 -8.00 -23.28
C GLY A 144 -44.21 -8.45 -24.59
N SER A 145 -44.26 -9.78 -24.80
CA SER A 145 -45.16 -10.39 -25.78
C SER A 145 -46.60 -10.12 -25.37
N ALA A 146 -47.39 -9.52 -26.26
CA ALA A 146 -48.85 -9.56 -26.19
C ALA A 146 -49.36 -10.26 -27.45
N THR A 147 -49.76 -11.53 -27.29
CA THR A 147 -50.46 -12.32 -28.28
C THR A 147 -51.96 -12.32 -28.00
N LYS A 148 -52.72 -12.22 -29.10
CA LYS A 148 -54.11 -12.70 -29.35
C LYS A 148 -55.33 -11.79 -29.09
N SER A 149 -56.01 -11.57 -30.23
CA SER A 149 -57.42 -11.87 -30.53
C SER A 149 -58.51 -10.89 -30.10
N SER A 150 -59.08 -10.20 -31.10
CA SER A 150 -60.48 -10.37 -31.54
C SER A 150 -60.69 -9.78 -32.92
#